data_AF-F8B4G0-F1
#
_entry.id   AF-F8B4G0-F1
#
_cell.length_a   1.000
_cell.length_b   1.000
_cell.length_c   1.000
_cell.angle_alpha   90.00
_cell.angle_beta   90.00
_cell.angle_gamma   90.00
#
_symmetry.space_group_name_H-M   'P 1'
#
loop_
_entity.id
_entity.type
_entity.pdbx_description
1 polymer ?
#
loop_
_entity_poly.entity_id
_entity_poly.type
_entity_poly.pdbx_seq_one_letter_code
_entity_poly.pdbx_strand_id
1 'polypeptide(L)' 'MIPAYRLSPWMSGDASVLIRSAKGTVAESADSIAAVITHFGHIEDEDFRALLHAAMKSLMGLEEYLTELLHAARQQARSS' A
#
# COMPACT_ATOMS: atom_id res chain seq x y z
N MET A 1 1.92 -7.92 13.72
CA MET A 1 2.78 -9.08 13.41
C MET A 1 2.03 -10.03 12.49
N ILE A 2 2.44 -10.15 11.23
CA ILE A 2 1.79 -11.03 10.25
C ILE A 2 2.18 -12.49 10.56
N PRO A 3 1.22 -13.43 10.71
CA PRO A 3 1.53 -14.83 10.96
C PRO A 3 2.34 -15.49 9.82
N ALA A 4 3.30 -16.36 10.15
CA ALA A 4 4.19 -17.02 9.19
C ALA A 4 3.45 -17.77 8.06
N TYR A 5 2.31 -18.41 8.36
CA TYR A 5 1.51 -19.10 7.34
C TYR A 5 0.91 -18.14 6.29
N ARG A 6 0.66 -16.87 6.64
CA ARG A 6 0.19 -15.84 5.70
C ARG A 6 1.32 -15.27 4.85
N LEU A 7 2.58 -15.44 5.30
CA LEU A 7 3.77 -14.97 4.61
C LEU A 7 4.25 -15.98 3.56
N SER A 8 4.04 -17.28 3.76
CA SER A 8 4.53 -18.35 2.85
C SER A 8 4.40 -18.05 1.33
N PRO A 9 3.27 -17.54 0.80
CA PRO A 9 3.15 -17.20 -0.62
C PRO A 9 4.03 -16.02 -1.08
N TRP A 10 4.45 -15.17 -0.14
CA TRP A 10 5.19 -13.93 -0.35
C TRP A 10 6.69 -14.06 -0.06
N MET A 11 7.17 -15.27 0.19
CA MET A 11 8.53 -15.56 0.65
C MET A 11 9.41 -16.26 -0.40
N SER A 12 8.90 -16.48 -1.62
CA SER A 12 9.76 -16.84 -2.75
C SER A 12 10.67 -15.67 -3.10
N GLY A 13 11.86 -15.95 -3.66
CA GLY A 13 12.83 -14.90 -4.02
C GLY A 13 12.22 -13.76 -4.86
N ASP A 14 11.31 -14.12 -5.78
CA ASP A 14 10.58 -13.19 -6.65
C ASP A 14 9.57 -12.31 -5.92
N ALA A 15 9.02 -12.76 -4.79
CA ALA A 15 7.97 -12.04 -4.09
C ALA A 15 8.45 -10.72 -3.47
N SER A 16 9.72 -10.62 -3.06
CA SER A 16 10.29 -9.35 -2.56
C SER A 16 10.41 -8.27 -3.64
N VAL A 17 10.54 -8.69 -4.91
CA VAL A 17 10.55 -7.80 -6.08
C VAL A 17 9.12 -7.37 -6.40
N LEU A 18 8.18 -8.32 -6.39
CA LEU A 18 6.75 -8.04 -6.60
C LEU A 18 6.19 -7.07 -5.55
N ILE A 19 6.52 -7.25 -4.26
CA ILE A 19 6.06 -6.34 -3.19
C ILE A 19 6.65 -4.94 -3.37
N ARG A 20 7.93 -4.82 -3.76
CA ARG A 20 8.55 -3.52 -4.06
C ARG A 20 7.89 -2.85 -5.26
N SER A 21 7.61 -3.60 -6.33
CA SER A 21 6.86 -3.11 -7.48
C SER A 21 5.48 -2.63 -7.07
N ALA A 22 4.75 -3.40 -6.26
CA ALA A 22 3.43 -3.04 -5.77
C ALA A 22 3.46 -1.75 -4.92
N LYS A 23 4.47 -1.57 -4.06
CA LYS A 23 4.65 -0.30 -3.32
C LYS A 23 4.82 0.89 -4.27
N GLY A 24 5.57 0.73 -5.35
CA GLY A 24 5.71 1.77 -6.39
C GLY A 24 4.35 2.14 -6.99
N THR A 25 3.57 1.15 -7.43
CA THR A 25 2.23 1.37 -7.98
C THR A 25 1.26 2.00 -6.97
N VAL A 26 1.34 1.62 -5.69
CA VAL A 26 0.51 2.22 -4.63
C VAL A 26 0.89 3.69 -4.42
N ALA A 27 2.17 4.03 -4.43
CA ALA A 27 2.64 5.41 -4.32
C ALA A 27 2.17 6.28 -5.50
N GLU A 28 2.34 5.79 -6.74
CA GLU A 28 1.86 6.49 -7.95
C GLU A 28 0.33 6.71 -7.93
N SER A 29 -0.41 5.74 -7.41
CA SER A 29 -1.85 5.85 -7.24
C SER A 29 -2.22 6.90 -6.18
N ALA A 30 -1.46 6.96 -5.07
CA ALA A 30 -1.68 7.94 -4.01
C ALA A 30 -1.42 9.36 -4.52
N ASP A 31 -0.33 9.57 -5.27
CA ASP A 31 -0.03 10.85 -5.92
C ASP A 31 -1.14 11.28 -6.88
N SER A 32 -1.68 10.35 -7.65
CA SER A 32 -2.79 10.60 -8.57
C SER A 32 -4.05 11.05 -7.82
N ILE A 33 -4.42 10.39 -6.72
CA ILE A 33 -5.57 10.79 -5.90
C ILE A 33 -5.32 12.13 -5.21
N ALA A 34 -4.11 12.39 -4.71
CA ALA A 34 -3.74 13.67 -4.11
C ALA A 34 -3.88 14.82 -5.12
N ALA A 35 -3.52 14.59 -6.39
CA ALA A 35 -3.73 15.56 -7.46
C ALA A 35 -5.22 15.84 -7.72
N VAL A 36 -6.07 14.80 -7.71
CA VAL A 36 -7.54 14.94 -7.84
C VAL A 36 -8.13 15.73 -6.67
N ILE A 37 -7.73 15.42 -5.43
CA ILE A 37 -8.13 16.17 -4.23
C ILE A 37 -7.75 17.64 -4.36
N THR A 38 -6.53 17.92 -4.82
CA THR A 38 -6.04 19.29 -5.02
C THR A 38 -6.83 20.03 -6.08
N HIS A 39 -7.11 19.39 -7.23
CA HIS A 39 -7.84 19.99 -8.35
C HIS A 39 -9.27 20.36 -7.97
N PHE A 40 -9.95 19.48 -7.23
CA PHE A 40 -11.36 19.65 -6.85
C PHE A 40 -11.57 20.14 -5.41
N GLY A 41 -10.52 20.60 -4.71
CA GLY A 41 -10.62 20.99 -3.30
C GLY A 41 -11.63 22.12 -3.03
N HIS A 42 -11.96 22.92 -4.04
CA HIS A 42 -12.95 23.98 -3.98
C HIS A 42 -14.41 23.51 -4.11
N ILE A 43 -14.65 22.25 -4.53
CA ILE A 43 -15.99 21.71 -4.68
C ILE A 43 -16.55 21.34 -3.32
N GLU A 44 -17.68 21.93 -2.92
CA GLU A 44 -18.42 21.64 -1.68
C GLU A 44 -19.41 20.46 -1.86
N ASP A 45 -18.90 19.34 -2.35
CA ASP A 45 -19.63 18.07 -2.46
C ASP A 45 -19.04 17.10 -1.43
N GLU A 46 -19.77 16.88 -0.33
CA GLU A 46 -19.31 16.05 0.79
C GLU A 46 -19.16 14.59 0.41
N ASP A 47 -20.06 14.05 -0.42
CA ASP A 47 -20.02 12.66 -0.87
C ASP A 47 -18.80 12.43 -1.76
N PHE A 48 -18.54 13.34 -2.69
CA PHE A 48 -17.35 13.30 -3.54
C PHE A 48 -16.06 13.37 -2.72
N ARG A 49 -15.97 14.30 -1.76
CA ARG A 49 -14.81 14.40 -0.85
C ARG A 49 -14.63 13.13 -0.02
N ALA A 50 -15.71 12.57 0.51
CA ALA A 50 -15.66 11.32 1.28
C ALA A 50 -15.11 10.16 0.46
N LEU A 51 -15.49 10.04 -0.82
CA LEU A 51 -14.95 9.02 -1.73
C LEU A 51 -13.44 9.19 -1.94
N LEU A 52 -12.95 10.41 -2.17
CA LEU A 52 -11.52 10.67 -2.35
C LEU A 52 -10.72 10.35 -1.08
N HIS A 53 -11.22 10.76 0.09
CA HIS A 53 -10.59 10.45 1.37
C HIS A 53 -10.58 8.94 1.67
N ALA A 54 -11.67 8.23 1.36
CA ALA A 54 -11.75 6.78 1.52
C ALA A 54 -10.72 6.07 0.62
N ALA A 55 -10.60 6.48 -0.64
CA ALA A 55 -9.64 5.92 -1.57
C ALA A 55 -8.19 6.16 -1.12
N MET A 56 -7.84 7.37 -0.68
CA MET A 56 -6.54 7.69 -0.10
C MET A 56 -6.23 6.82 1.13
N LYS A 57 -7.20 6.68 2.05
CA LYS A 57 -7.06 5.84 3.25
C LYS A 57 -6.80 4.37 2.90
N SER A 58 -7.48 3.84 1.90
CA SER A 58 -7.26 2.47 1.42
C SER A 58 -5.86 2.28 0.85
N LEU A 59 -5.33 3.26 0.10
CA LEU A 59 -3.95 3.19 -0.43
C LEU A 59 -2.92 3.22 0.70
N MET A 60 -3.08 4.10 1.70
CA MET A 60 -2.20 4.14 2.87
C MET A 60 -2.20 2.81 3.62
N GLY A 61 -3.37 2.22 3.87
CA GLY A 61 -3.47 0.92 4.54
C GLY A 61 -2.83 -0.22 3.74
N LEU A 62 -2.94 -0.18 2.40
CA LEU A 62 -2.25 -1.14 1.54
C LEU A 62 -0.73 -0.94 1.59
N GLU A 63 -0.26 0.30 1.59
CA GLU A 63 1.18 0.59 1.70
C GLU A 63 1.77 0.08 3.02
N GLU A 64 1.08 0.33 4.13
CA GLU A 64 1.47 -0.17 5.46
C GLU A 64 1.57 -1.70 5.43
N TYR A 65 0.56 -2.38 4.90
CA TYR A 65 0.56 -3.84 4.80
C TYR A 65 1.72 -4.39 3.95
N LEU A 66 2.01 -3.78 2.79
CA LEU A 66 3.15 -4.15 1.95
C LEU A 66 4.49 -3.92 2.67
N THR A 67 4.57 -2.89 3.51
CA THR A 67 5.75 -2.60 4.34
C THR A 67 5.95 -3.66 5.41
N GLU A 68 4.87 -4.09 6.08
CA GLU A 68 4.91 -5.21 7.02
C GLU A 68 5.35 -6.51 6.35
N LEU A 69 4.87 -6.81 5.14
CA LEU A 69 5.29 -7.98 4.37
C LEU A 69 6.80 -7.95 4.07
N LEU A 70 7.35 -6.81 3.65
CA LEU A 70 8.80 -6.67 3.42
C LEU A 70 9.61 -6.85 4.71
N HIS A 71 9.14 -6.29 5.82
CA HIS A 71 9.82 -6.45 7.11
C HIS A 71 9.83 -7.90 7.57
N ALA A 72 8.70 -8.59 7.46
CA ALA A 72 8.60 -9.99 7.82
C ALA A 72 9.48 -10.87 6.90
N ALA A 73 9.53 -10.55 5.61
CA ALA A 73 10.40 -11.26 4.67
C ALA A 73 11.88 -11.14 5.00
N ARG A 74 12.33 -9.94 5.36
CA ARG A 74 13.72 -9.69 5.80
C ARG A 74 14.05 -10.41 7.11
N GLN A 75 13.12 -10.48 8.06
CA GLN A 75 13.35 -11.16 9.33
C GLN A 75 13.56 -12.66 9.13
N GLN A 76 12.73 -13.29 8.30
CA GLN A 76 12.85 -14.72 8.04
C GLN A 76 14.13 -15.07 7.29
N ALA A 77 14.52 -14.28 6.29
CA ALA A 77 15.78 -14.47 5.55
C ALA A 77 17.04 -14.35 6.42
N ARG A 78 16.96 -13.69 7.59
CA ARG A 78 18.05 -13.64 8.59
C ARG A 78 18.04 -14.80 9.57
N SER A 79 16.91 -15.50 9.69
CA SER A 79 16.71 -16.65 10.59
C SER A 79 16.92 -18.01 9.93
N SER A 80 17.05 -18.02 8.59
CA SER A 80 17.43 -19.18 7.77
C SER A 80 18.94 -19.14 7.49
#